data_AF-A0A8H8J9K8-F1
#
_entry.id   AF-A0A8H8J9K8-F1
#
_cell.length_a   1.000
_cell.length_b   1.000
_cell.length_c   1.000
_cell.angle_alpha   90.00
_cell.angle_beta   90.00
_cell.angle_gamma   90.00
#
_symmetry.space_group_name_H-M   'P 1'
#
loop_
_entity.id
_entity.type
_entity.pdbx_description
1 polymer ?
#
loop_
_entity_poly.entity_id
_entity_poly.type
_entity_poly.pdbx_seq_one_letter_code
_entity_poly.pdbx_strand_id
1 'polypeptide(L)'
;MVILRRFLHVASIWVLPHAWLVSNAAPLNLGADAPTYIIKLKNGVDPNAHLASLGIERTDDRVFAGHALNGYTAMLTDSTVALLKEKYSQEIEYIEKDQTVQLASKVVQSDAPWGLQRISQSTTLSNISNVTALNYTYIYDSKAGEGIDIYIFDTGVYAEHEEFAGRVTRSPMFSKTITPGDFDGHGTHCAATAAGTKYGVAKKAHIIDVKVFPDEGFGQLSYMQVAILSGLDWAVSNAKTTNRTGVISMSLGGTASKAFEDTVISSGLTVVVSAGNSASPASEWSPANVEQAITVGNVEITGPVDVFAPGTNVVSAGLGNPRATKIDSGTSMSATFQAGIAAYLLSLEGPRTPAGVSARIKELAVPGSLVAFVTPNTTNLVAQLSF
;
A
#
# COMPACT_ATOMS: atom_id res chain seq x y z
N MET A 1 62.22 -92.88 -7.82
CA MET A 1 62.84 -92.90 -6.49
C MET A 1 62.14 -91.85 -5.62
N VAL A 2 61.24 -92.28 -4.74
CA VAL A 2 60.98 -91.73 -3.39
C VAL A 2 60.35 -90.32 -3.24
N ILE A 3 59.06 -90.30 -2.79
CA ILE A 3 58.43 -89.46 -1.72
C ILE A 3 58.16 -87.96 -2.04
N LEU A 4 57.16 -87.21 -1.53
CA LEU A 4 55.85 -87.34 -0.85
C LEU A 4 55.47 -85.89 -0.39
N ARG A 5 54.23 -85.41 -0.65
CA ARG A 5 53.47 -84.32 0.06
C ARG A 5 54.10 -82.88 0.07
N ARG A 6 53.37 -81.74 0.11
CA ARG A 6 52.07 -81.38 0.73
C ARG A 6 51.60 -79.98 0.22
N PHE A 7 50.30 -79.86 -0.04
CA PHE A 7 49.35 -78.70 0.03
C PHE A 7 49.84 -77.24 0.10
N LEU A 8 49.25 -76.33 -0.70
CA LEU A 8 48.07 -75.51 -0.30
C LEU A 8 47.49 -74.67 -1.48
N HIS A 9 46.20 -74.36 -1.39
CA HIS A 9 45.32 -73.68 -2.37
C HIS A 9 45.65 -72.20 -2.64
N VAL A 10 45.38 -71.72 -3.86
CA VAL A 10 45.01 -70.31 -4.15
C VAL A 10 43.80 -70.29 -5.10
N ALA A 11 42.84 -69.44 -4.75
CA ALA A 11 41.50 -69.31 -5.30
C ALA A 11 41.43 -68.51 -6.62
N SER A 12 40.42 -68.85 -7.42
CA SER A 12 40.07 -68.22 -8.70
C SER A 12 39.37 -66.88 -8.50
N ILE A 13 39.86 -65.83 -9.17
CA ILE A 13 39.26 -64.49 -9.23
C ILE A 13 38.19 -64.48 -10.33
N TRP A 14 36.95 -64.17 -9.97
CA TRP A 14 35.89 -63.74 -10.91
C TRP A 14 35.60 -62.26 -10.66
N VAL A 15 35.68 -61.46 -11.72
CA VAL A 15 35.33 -60.04 -11.74
C VAL A 15 33.81 -59.90 -11.88
N LEU A 16 33.19 -59.14 -10.97
CA LEU A 16 31.79 -58.67 -11.10
C LEU A 16 31.76 -57.16 -11.37
N PRO A 17 30.73 -56.64 -12.07
CA PRO A 17 30.65 -55.24 -12.48
C PRO A 17 30.34 -54.33 -11.28
N HIS A 18 31.02 -53.19 -11.20
CA HIS A 18 30.77 -52.16 -10.20
C HIS A 18 29.43 -51.46 -10.48
N ALA A 19 28.38 -51.92 -9.81
CA ALA A 19 27.17 -51.13 -9.62
C ALA A 19 27.52 -49.96 -8.69
N TRP A 20 27.44 -48.74 -9.21
CA TRP A 20 27.53 -47.54 -8.38
C TRP A 20 26.34 -47.49 -7.45
N LEU A 21 26.62 -47.59 -6.15
CA LEU A 21 25.69 -47.38 -5.06
C LEU A 21 25.05 -46.00 -5.18
N VAL A 22 23.73 -45.96 -5.32
CA VAL A 22 22.92 -44.76 -5.06
C VAL A 22 23.12 -44.42 -3.60
N SER A 23 23.91 -43.38 -3.31
CA SER A 23 24.03 -42.87 -1.95
C SER A 23 22.70 -42.24 -1.56
N ASN A 24 22.05 -42.79 -0.53
CA ASN A 24 20.94 -42.15 0.17
C ASN A 24 21.45 -40.84 0.81
N ALA A 25 21.41 -39.75 0.04
CA ALA A 25 21.49 -38.41 0.63
C ALA A 25 20.14 -38.16 1.33
N ALA A 26 20.18 -37.70 2.58
CA ALA A 26 19.00 -37.23 3.28
C ALA A 26 18.26 -36.18 2.41
N PRO A 27 16.92 -36.13 2.42
CA PRO A 27 16.20 -35.08 1.71
C PRO A 27 16.72 -33.72 2.19
N LEU A 28 17.04 -32.85 1.24
CA LEU A 28 17.52 -31.51 1.54
C LEU A 28 16.49 -30.79 2.41
N ASN A 29 16.96 -30.13 3.47
CA ASN A 29 16.08 -29.39 4.37
C ASN A 29 15.62 -28.11 3.66
N LEU A 30 14.50 -28.24 2.95
CA LEU A 30 13.74 -27.14 2.36
C LEU A 30 12.99 -26.45 3.50
N GLY A 31 13.67 -25.53 4.20
CA GLY A 31 13.02 -24.79 5.29
C GLY A 31 11.78 -24.06 4.76
N ALA A 32 10.65 -24.14 5.48
CA ALA A 32 9.39 -23.49 5.10
C ALA A 32 9.51 -21.97 4.90
N ASP A 33 10.54 -21.34 5.52
CA ASP A 33 10.86 -19.91 5.44
C ASP A 33 12.19 -19.63 4.71
N ALA A 34 12.72 -20.60 3.97
CA ALA A 34 14.00 -20.45 3.27
C ALA A 34 13.87 -19.54 2.04
N PRO A 35 14.85 -18.66 1.75
CA PRO A 35 14.81 -17.83 0.57
C PRO A 35 14.87 -18.65 -0.71
N THR A 36 14.22 -18.15 -1.77
CA THR A 36 14.29 -18.73 -3.11
C THR A 36 15.66 -18.44 -3.72
N TYR A 37 16.23 -19.45 -4.38
CA TYR A 37 17.44 -19.36 -5.18
C TYR A 37 17.16 -19.83 -6.61
N ILE A 38 17.89 -19.26 -7.56
CA ILE A 38 18.00 -19.68 -8.95
C ILE A 38 19.26 -20.54 -9.07
N ILE A 39 19.10 -21.79 -9.50
CA ILE A 39 20.20 -22.72 -9.76
C ILE A 39 20.38 -22.80 -11.28
N LYS A 40 21.46 -22.20 -11.78
CA LYS A 40 21.87 -22.35 -13.18
C LYS A 40 22.75 -23.58 -13.31
N LEU A 41 22.36 -24.49 -14.20
CA LEU A 41 23.12 -25.69 -14.54
C LEU A 41 23.94 -25.46 -15.81
N LYS A 42 25.09 -26.13 -15.88
CA LYS A 42 25.94 -26.13 -17.06
C LYS A 42 25.22 -26.79 -18.23
N ASN A 43 25.66 -26.46 -19.45
CA ASN A 43 25.10 -27.03 -20.67
C ASN A 43 25.22 -28.57 -20.68
N GLY A 44 24.14 -29.25 -21.05
CA GLY A 44 24.09 -30.72 -21.12
C GLY A 44 23.61 -31.41 -19.85
N VAL A 45 23.46 -30.70 -18.73
CA VAL A 45 22.84 -31.23 -17.51
C VAL A 45 21.32 -31.06 -17.62
N ASP A 46 20.56 -32.14 -17.43
CA ASP A 46 19.09 -32.10 -17.41
C ASP A 46 18.58 -31.57 -16.05
N PRO A 47 17.89 -30.41 -16.02
CA PRO A 47 17.33 -29.86 -14.79
C PRO A 47 16.38 -30.80 -14.06
N ASN A 48 15.64 -31.64 -14.79
CA ASN A 48 14.68 -32.57 -14.18
C ASN A 48 15.41 -33.71 -13.46
N ALA A 49 16.43 -34.28 -14.10
CA ALA A 49 17.25 -35.32 -13.50
C ALA A 49 18.02 -34.79 -12.28
N HIS A 50 18.53 -33.55 -12.37
CA HIS A 50 19.24 -32.92 -11.26
C HIS A 50 18.31 -32.69 -10.05
N LEU A 51 17.10 -32.13 -10.26
CA LEU A 51 16.10 -31.95 -9.20
C LEU A 51 15.70 -33.27 -8.53
N ALA A 52 15.46 -34.32 -9.32
CA ALA A 52 15.14 -35.64 -8.80
C ALA A 52 16.26 -36.21 -7.93
N SER A 53 17.53 -35.96 -8.29
CA SER A 53 18.68 -36.41 -7.49
C SER A 53 18.76 -35.74 -6.10
N LEU A 54 18.11 -34.59 -5.95
CA LEU A 54 18.03 -33.81 -4.71
C LEU A 54 16.77 -34.13 -3.89
N GLY A 55 15.85 -34.96 -4.39
CA GLY A 55 14.58 -35.25 -3.71
C GLY A 55 13.66 -34.03 -3.57
N ILE A 56 13.79 -33.04 -4.46
CA ILE A 56 12.94 -31.84 -4.50
C ILE A 56 11.77 -32.13 -5.44
N GLU A 57 10.54 -31.98 -4.95
CA GLU A 57 9.34 -32.16 -5.78
C GLU A 57 9.26 -31.11 -6.89
N ARG A 58 8.93 -31.58 -8.09
CA ARG A 58 8.80 -30.72 -9.28
C ARG A 58 7.53 -29.88 -9.18
N THR A 59 7.70 -28.60 -9.46
CA THR A 59 6.60 -27.66 -9.76
C THR A 59 6.89 -27.06 -11.13
N ASP A 60 5.96 -27.20 -12.08
CA ASP A 60 6.18 -26.93 -13.51
C ASP A 60 6.53 -25.45 -13.82
N ASP A 61 6.20 -24.55 -12.92
CA ASP A 61 6.48 -23.10 -12.98
C ASP A 61 7.93 -22.73 -12.59
N ARG A 62 8.73 -23.70 -12.12
CA ARG A 62 10.05 -23.45 -11.52
C ARG A 62 11.21 -24.15 -12.22
N VAL A 63 10.97 -24.83 -13.33
CA VAL A 63 12.01 -25.51 -14.12
C VAL A 63 12.20 -24.81 -15.46
N PHE A 64 13.43 -24.38 -15.73
CA PHE A 64 13.81 -23.69 -16.96
C PHE A 64 14.62 -24.64 -17.84
N ALA A 65 13.93 -25.28 -18.78
CA ALA A 65 14.51 -26.24 -19.72
C ALA A 65 14.50 -25.70 -21.16
N GLY A 66 14.94 -24.45 -21.38
CA GLY A 66 14.85 -23.80 -22.70
C GLY A 66 15.76 -22.58 -22.90
N HIS A 67 16.36 -22.51 -24.11
CA HIS A 67 17.22 -21.53 -24.80
C HIS A 67 17.92 -20.39 -24.03
N ALA A 68 17.28 -19.70 -23.09
CA ALA A 68 17.88 -18.60 -22.33
C ALA A 68 18.48 -19.05 -20.98
N LEU A 69 17.86 -20.02 -20.30
CA LEU A 69 18.33 -20.55 -19.01
C LEU A 69 18.14 -22.06 -18.93
N ASN A 70 19.13 -22.76 -18.37
CA ASN A 70 19.10 -24.20 -18.11
C ASN A 70 19.23 -24.38 -16.60
N GLY A 71 18.14 -24.68 -15.90
CA GLY A 71 18.14 -24.62 -14.44
C GLY A 71 16.76 -24.69 -13.82
N TYR A 72 16.66 -24.31 -12.55
CA TYR A 72 15.41 -24.30 -11.79
C TYR A 72 15.49 -23.34 -10.61
N THR A 73 14.35 -23.08 -9.95
CA THR A 73 14.32 -22.41 -8.64
C THR A 73 14.02 -23.39 -7.51
N ALA A 74 14.59 -23.12 -6.33
CA ALA A 74 14.32 -23.89 -5.11
C ALA A 74 14.46 -23.00 -3.86
N MET A 75 13.69 -23.30 -2.82
CA MET A 75 13.83 -22.68 -1.50
C MET A 75 14.94 -23.39 -0.73
N LEU A 76 16.05 -22.71 -0.46
CA LEU A 76 17.25 -23.33 0.10
C LEU A 76 17.75 -22.56 1.33
N THR A 77 18.22 -23.29 2.34
CA THR A 77 18.97 -22.70 3.44
C THR A 77 20.42 -22.40 3.03
N ASP A 78 21.10 -21.48 3.70
CA ASP A 78 22.50 -21.15 3.36
C ASP A 78 23.44 -22.36 3.46
N SER A 79 23.19 -23.26 4.43
CA SER A 79 23.91 -24.53 4.56
C SER A 79 23.68 -25.46 3.37
N THR A 80 22.46 -25.46 2.83
CA THR A 80 22.11 -26.22 1.63
C THR A 80 22.80 -25.65 0.39
N VAL A 81 22.84 -24.33 0.25
CA VAL A 81 23.55 -23.67 -0.84
C VAL A 81 25.05 -24.02 -0.83
N ALA A 82 25.67 -24.01 0.36
CA ALA A 82 27.07 -24.41 0.50
C ALA A 82 27.31 -25.87 0.08
N LEU A 83 26.43 -26.79 0.49
CA LEU A 83 26.51 -28.20 0.13
C LEU A 83 26.32 -28.43 -1.37
N LEU A 84 25.41 -27.72 -2.02
CA LEU A 84 25.21 -27.81 -3.47
C LEU A 84 26.45 -27.33 -4.24
N LYS A 85 27.08 -26.23 -3.80
CA LYS A 85 28.32 -25.73 -4.39
C LYS A 85 29.47 -26.72 -4.28
N GLU A 86 29.57 -27.45 -3.18
CA GLU A 86 30.61 -28.46 -2.97
C GLU A 86 30.36 -29.72 -3.81
N LYS A 87 29.15 -30.30 -3.67
CA LYS A 87 28.84 -31.63 -4.22
C LYS A 87 28.58 -31.63 -5.72
N TYR A 88 28.02 -30.55 -6.26
CA TYR A 88 27.58 -30.46 -7.66
C TYR A 88 28.34 -29.38 -8.45
N SER A 89 29.56 -29.03 -8.05
CA SER A 89 30.43 -28.05 -8.75
C SER A 89 30.69 -28.38 -10.24
N GLN A 90 30.57 -29.66 -10.62
CA GLN A 90 30.70 -30.10 -12.02
C GLN A 90 29.42 -29.87 -12.84
N GLU A 91 28.25 -29.75 -12.19
CA GLU A 91 26.93 -29.68 -12.84
C GLU A 91 26.28 -28.29 -12.72
N ILE A 92 26.54 -27.58 -11.62
CA ILE A 92 26.05 -26.22 -11.35
C ILE A 92 27.03 -25.18 -11.91
N GLU A 93 26.52 -24.22 -12.66
CA GLU A 93 27.27 -23.06 -13.15
C GLU A 93 27.29 -21.95 -12.09
N TYR A 94 26.13 -21.60 -11.54
CA TYR A 94 26.02 -20.69 -10.39
C TYR A 94 24.73 -20.93 -9.59
N ILE A 95 24.75 -20.44 -8.34
CA ILE A 95 23.56 -20.35 -7.48
C ILE A 95 23.40 -18.88 -7.10
N GLU A 96 22.28 -18.29 -7.51
CA GLU A 96 21.95 -16.89 -7.28
C GLU A 96 20.73 -16.79 -6.37
N LYS A 97 20.78 -15.94 -5.35
CA LYS A 97 19.62 -15.68 -4.50
C LYS A 97 18.61 -14.86 -5.31
N ASP A 98 17.34 -15.28 -5.30
CA ASP A 98 16.27 -14.55 -5.99
C ASP A 98 16.25 -13.07 -5.56
N GLN A 99 15.99 -12.19 -6.53
CA GLN A 99 16.06 -10.74 -6.38
C GLN A 99 14.69 -10.13 -6.66
N THR A 100 14.36 -9.07 -5.93
CA THR A 100 13.16 -8.28 -6.23
C THR A 100 13.41 -7.47 -7.51
N VAL A 101 12.70 -7.81 -8.59
CA VAL A 101 12.67 -6.99 -9.81
C VAL A 101 11.56 -5.95 -9.67
N GLN A 102 11.91 -4.67 -9.81
CA GLN A 102 10.94 -3.57 -9.77
C GLN A 102 10.75 -2.97 -11.16
N LEU A 103 9.50 -2.68 -11.53
CA LEU A 103 9.20 -1.86 -12.70
C LEU A 103 9.75 -0.43 -12.48
N ALA A 104 10.33 0.16 -13.53
CA ALA A 104 11.09 1.43 -13.51
C ALA A 104 10.27 2.70 -13.16
N SER A 105 9.08 2.57 -12.58
CA SER A 105 8.19 3.69 -12.23
C SER A 105 8.26 4.10 -10.75
N LYS A 106 8.99 3.39 -9.88
CA LYS A 106 9.08 3.73 -8.45
C LYS A 106 10.06 4.89 -8.21
N VAL A 107 9.62 5.88 -7.43
CA VAL A 107 10.38 7.03 -6.95
C VAL A 107 10.56 6.89 -5.44
N VAL A 108 11.73 7.28 -4.94
CA VAL A 108 12.04 7.28 -3.50
C VAL A 108 12.21 8.72 -3.04
N GLN A 109 11.39 9.15 -2.09
CA GLN A 109 11.53 10.40 -1.35
C GLN A 109 12.10 10.07 0.04
N SER A 110 13.28 10.57 0.38
CA SER A 110 13.97 10.31 1.65
C SER A 110 13.73 11.36 2.75
N ASP A 111 12.98 12.42 2.42
CA ASP A 111 12.64 13.52 3.33
C ASP A 111 11.12 13.59 3.62
N ALA A 112 10.46 12.43 3.67
CA ALA A 112 9.01 12.32 3.85
C ALA A 112 8.60 12.42 5.33
N PRO A 113 7.34 12.82 5.62
CA PRO A 113 6.71 12.58 6.92
C PRO A 113 6.45 11.08 7.14
N TRP A 114 6.40 10.68 8.41
CA TRP A 114 6.22 9.28 8.81
C TRP A 114 4.97 8.61 8.23
N GLY A 115 3.88 9.38 8.09
CA GLY A 115 2.60 8.86 7.60
C GLY A 115 2.71 8.33 6.16
N LEU A 116 3.50 8.98 5.31
CA LEU A 116 3.76 8.50 3.95
C LEU A 116 4.55 7.19 3.95
N GLN A 117 5.58 7.07 4.78
CA GLN A 117 6.30 5.79 4.91
C GLN A 117 5.37 4.69 5.43
N ARG A 118 4.52 5.01 6.41
CA ARG A 118 3.61 4.03 7.02
C ARG A 118 2.65 3.41 6.01
N ILE A 119 2.23 4.15 4.99
CA ILE A 119 1.32 3.64 3.93
C ILE A 119 2.07 3.05 2.74
N SER A 120 3.40 3.19 2.64
CA SER A 120 4.18 2.66 1.52
C SER A 120 4.95 1.38 1.84
N GLN A 121 4.80 0.83 3.04
CA GLN A 121 5.52 -0.37 3.45
C GLN A 121 4.72 -1.20 4.46
N SER A 122 4.85 -2.53 4.36
CA SER A 122 4.21 -3.46 5.30
C SER A 122 4.94 -3.58 6.64
N THR A 123 6.21 -3.18 6.72
CA THR A 123 7.02 -3.27 7.95
C THR A 123 6.72 -2.13 8.93
N THR A 124 6.59 -2.46 10.21
CA THR A 124 6.43 -1.46 11.29
C THR A 124 7.59 -0.45 11.29
N LEU A 125 7.27 0.83 11.50
CA LEU A 125 8.27 1.89 11.62
C LEU A 125 9.14 1.65 12.86
N SER A 126 10.47 1.59 12.66
CA SER A 126 11.45 1.39 13.73
C SER A 126 11.85 2.69 14.45
N ASN A 127 11.62 3.85 13.84
CA ASN A 127 11.96 5.16 14.38
C ASN A 127 10.70 6.01 14.67
N ILE A 128 10.03 5.74 15.79
CA ILE A 128 8.81 6.47 16.22
C ILE A 128 9.08 7.56 17.27
N SER A 129 10.35 7.79 17.64
CA SER A 129 10.70 8.72 18.73
C SER A 129 10.58 10.20 18.33
N ASN A 130 10.53 10.51 17.02
CA ASN A 130 10.25 11.86 16.53
C ASN A 130 9.30 11.84 15.32
N VAL A 131 8.00 11.73 15.61
CA VAL A 131 6.91 11.71 14.62
C VAL A 131 6.75 13.02 13.82
N THR A 132 7.51 14.06 14.14
CA THR A 132 7.52 15.32 13.38
C THR A 132 8.72 15.45 12.44
N ALA A 133 9.65 14.50 12.50
CA ALA A 133 10.82 14.50 11.64
C ALA A 133 10.44 14.25 10.18
N LEU A 134 11.21 14.83 9.26
CA LEU A 134 11.09 14.66 7.81
C LEU A 134 12.26 13.83 7.28
N ASN A 135 12.54 12.70 7.92
CA ASN A 135 13.62 11.78 7.58
C ASN A 135 13.10 10.35 7.35
N TYR A 136 11.82 10.23 7.02
CA TYR A 136 11.18 8.99 6.63
C TYR A 136 11.24 8.80 5.12
N THR A 137 11.05 7.56 4.67
CA THR A 137 11.14 7.21 3.25
C THR A 137 9.77 6.92 2.68
N TYR A 138 9.37 7.64 1.64
CA TYR A 138 8.17 7.35 0.86
C TYR A 138 8.56 6.75 -0.49
N ILE A 139 8.13 5.51 -0.73
CA ILE A 139 8.30 4.83 -2.01
C ILE A 139 6.96 4.90 -2.74
N TYR A 140 6.94 5.42 -3.96
CA TYR A 140 5.71 5.68 -4.69
C TYR A 140 5.90 5.60 -6.20
N ASP A 141 4.81 5.37 -6.95
CA ASP A 141 4.85 5.39 -8.40
C ASP A 141 4.91 6.83 -8.91
N SER A 142 5.77 7.09 -9.88
CA SER A 142 5.92 8.38 -10.55
C SER A 142 4.62 8.97 -11.12
N LYS A 143 3.58 8.15 -11.36
CA LYS A 143 2.25 8.58 -11.82
C LYS A 143 1.22 8.81 -10.71
N ALA A 144 1.62 8.75 -9.44
CA ALA A 144 0.75 8.88 -8.27
C ALA A 144 -0.25 10.05 -8.36
N GLY A 145 -1.52 9.75 -8.67
CA GLY A 145 -2.62 10.72 -8.76
C GLY A 145 -2.78 11.41 -10.12
N GLU A 146 -1.95 11.08 -11.11
CA GLU A 146 -2.00 11.71 -12.43
C GLU A 146 -3.37 11.54 -13.08
N GLY A 147 -3.97 12.66 -13.55
CA GLY A 147 -5.28 12.65 -14.20
C GLY A 147 -6.49 12.53 -13.28
N ILE A 148 -6.29 12.50 -11.95
CA ILE A 148 -7.37 12.40 -10.96
C ILE A 148 -7.63 13.75 -10.30
N ASP A 149 -8.91 14.07 -10.10
CA ASP A 149 -9.34 15.21 -9.30
C ASP A 149 -9.67 14.76 -7.87
N ILE A 150 -9.18 15.50 -6.88
CA ILE A 150 -9.59 15.34 -5.49
C ILE A 150 -10.36 16.59 -5.07
N TYR A 151 -11.66 16.42 -4.82
CA TYR A 151 -12.53 17.48 -4.31
C TYR A 151 -12.39 17.55 -2.80
N ILE A 152 -11.83 18.66 -2.31
CA ILE A 152 -11.57 18.90 -0.89
C ILE A 152 -12.74 19.72 -0.33
N PHE A 153 -13.63 19.07 0.42
CA PHE A 153 -14.78 19.69 1.07
C PHE A 153 -14.38 20.17 2.48
N ASP A 154 -14.02 21.45 2.60
CA ASP A 154 -13.41 21.95 3.83
C ASP A 154 -13.54 23.48 4.02
N THR A 155 -12.65 24.10 4.81
CA THR A 155 -12.53 25.54 5.11
C THR A 155 -11.96 26.36 3.95
N GLY A 156 -11.57 25.72 2.85
CA GLY A 156 -10.92 26.33 1.70
C GLY A 156 -9.52 25.77 1.48
N VAL A 157 -8.85 26.20 0.41
CA VAL A 157 -7.43 25.85 0.17
C VAL A 157 -6.62 27.11 -0.13
N TYR A 158 -5.48 27.27 0.56
CA TYR A 158 -4.48 28.30 0.25
C TYR A 158 -3.70 27.94 -1.02
N ALA A 159 -4.31 28.22 -2.18
CA ALA A 159 -3.84 27.80 -3.50
C ALA A 159 -2.40 28.24 -3.83
N GLU A 160 -1.92 29.33 -3.23
CA GLU A 160 -0.60 29.91 -3.46
C GLU A 160 0.51 29.18 -2.67
N HIS A 161 0.17 28.18 -1.84
CA HIS A 161 1.15 27.35 -1.15
C HIS A 161 1.98 26.50 -2.14
N GLU A 162 3.31 26.46 -1.96
CA GLU A 162 4.25 25.79 -2.89
C GLU A 162 3.96 24.29 -3.03
N GLU A 163 3.41 23.69 -1.98
CA GLU A 163 2.97 22.29 -1.92
C GLU A 163 2.01 21.89 -3.03
N PHE A 164 1.24 22.85 -3.56
CA PHE A 164 0.25 22.57 -4.60
C PHE A 164 0.80 22.76 -6.00
N ALA A 165 1.91 23.48 -6.17
CA ALA A 165 2.54 23.74 -7.47
C ALA A 165 1.53 24.15 -8.57
N GLY A 166 0.54 24.99 -8.21
CA GLY A 166 -0.49 25.48 -9.12
C GLY A 166 -1.60 24.48 -9.48
N ARG A 167 -1.70 23.33 -8.79
CA ARG A 167 -2.70 22.28 -9.08
C ARG A 167 -4.06 22.49 -8.41
N VAL A 168 -4.29 23.64 -7.78
CA VAL A 168 -5.56 23.98 -7.12
C VAL A 168 -6.47 24.73 -8.08
N THR A 169 -7.68 24.21 -8.28
CA THR A 169 -8.79 24.89 -8.97
C THR A 169 -9.91 25.15 -7.98
N ARG A 170 -10.51 26.34 -8.03
CA ARG A 170 -11.58 26.73 -7.11
C ARG A 170 -12.96 26.35 -7.69
N SER A 171 -13.84 25.81 -6.84
CA SER A 171 -15.26 25.68 -7.15
C SER A 171 -15.98 27.03 -7.00
N PRO A 172 -17.28 27.12 -7.32
CA PRO A 172 -18.15 28.14 -6.74
C PRO A 172 -18.08 28.10 -5.20
N MET A 173 -18.29 29.24 -4.57
CA MET A 173 -18.30 29.34 -3.10
C MET A 173 -19.67 28.88 -2.57
N PHE A 174 -19.67 27.86 -1.72
CA PHE A 174 -20.89 27.34 -1.07
C PHE A 174 -20.99 27.78 0.40
N SER A 175 -19.85 28.09 1.02
CA SER A 175 -19.79 28.66 2.36
C SER A 175 -20.49 30.01 2.45
N LYS A 176 -20.98 30.32 3.66
CA LYS A 176 -21.50 31.66 4.00
C LYS A 176 -20.44 32.74 3.80
N THR A 177 -19.18 32.43 4.08
CA THR A 177 -18.08 33.34 3.82
C THR A 177 -17.60 33.15 2.39
N ILE A 178 -17.81 34.16 1.57
CA ILE A 178 -17.52 34.12 0.12
C ILE A 178 -16.09 34.54 -0.23
N THR A 179 -15.25 34.80 0.76
CA THR A 179 -13.84 35.11 0.54
C THR A 179 -13.11 33.86 0.06
N PRO A 180 -12.49 33.87 -1.13
CA PRO A 180 -11.74 32.72 -1.62
C PRO A 180 -10.50 32.45 -0.76
N GLY A 181 -10.14 31.18 -0.64
CA GLY A 181 -8.97 30.73 0.11
C GLY A 181 -9.33 30.11 1.46
N ASP A 182 -8.29 29.83 2.24
CA ASP A 182 -8.38 29.20 3.55
C ASP A 182 -7.90 30.15 4.63
N PHE A 183 -8.70 30.31 5.67
CA PHE A 183 -8.43 31.21 6.81
C PHE A 183 -8.34 30.45 8.14
N ASP A 184 -8.70 29.17 8.14
CA ASP A 184 -8.56 28.28 9.29
C ASP A 184 -7.26 27.46 9.18
N GLY A 185 -6.97 26.96 7.96
CA GLY A 185 -5.79 26.16 7.66
C GLY A 185 -6.05 24.66 7.64
N HIS A 186 -7.20 24.20 8.12
CA HIS A 186 -7.57 22.78 8.08
C HIS A 186 -7.71 22.26 6.65
N GLY A 187 -8.38 22.98 5.75
CA GLY A 187 -8.55 22.56 4.36
C GLY A 187 -7.23 22.55 3.58
N THR A 188 -6.34 23.51 3.82
CA THR A 188 -4.98 23.53 3.26
C THR A 188 -4.16 22.33 3.73
N HIS A 189 -4.22 22.00 5.02
CA HIS A 189 -3.55 20.82 5.57
C HIS A 189 -4.09 19.53 4.96
N CYS A 190 -5.41 19.41 4.86
CA CYS A 190 -6.10 18.26 4.25
C CYS A 190 -5.73 18.08 2.77
N ALA A 191 -5.79 19.16 1.98
CA ALA A 191 -5.43 19.15 0.56
C ALA A 191 -3.97 18.74 0.35
N ALA A 192 -3.05 19.26 1.18
CA ALA A 192 -1.63 18.95 1.10
C ALA A 192 -1.33 17.50 1.50
N THR A 193 -2.05 16.96 2.49
CA THR A 193 -1.91 15.56 2.90
C THR A 193 -2.43 14.60 1.82
N ALA A 194 -3.52 14.97 1.12
CA ALA A 194 -4.04 14.15 0.02
C ALA A 194 -3.14 14.20 -1.23
N ALA A 195 -2.71 15.39 -1.66
CA ALA A 195 -2.14 15.60 -3.00
C ALA A 195 -0.95 16.57 -3.06
N GLY A 196 -0.39 17.02 -1.95
CA GLY A 196 0.80 17.86 -1.92
C GLY A 196 2.05 17.24 -2.56
N THR A 197 2.97 18.06 -3.08
CA THR A 197 4.22 17.60 -3.69
C THR A 197 5.18 16.93 -2.69
N LYS A 198 5.27 17.41 -1.45
CA LYS A 198 6.12 16.87 -0.38
C LYS A 198 5.36 15.99 0.61
N TYR A 199 4.24 16.46 1.13
CA TYR A 199 3.44 15.84 2.18
C TYR A 199 2.34 14.92 1.64
N GLY A 200 2.00 15.04 0.34
CA GLY A 200 0.90 14.33 -0.26
C GLY A 200 1.18 12.90 -0.68
N VAL A 201 0.11 12.09 -0.64
CA VAL A 201 0.06 10.71 -1.17
C VAL A 201 -0.02 10.74 -2.70
N ALA A 202 -1.04 11.39 -3.25
CA ALA A 202 -1.30 11.46 -4.69
C ALA A 202 -0.64 12.71 -5.29
N LYS A 203 0.70 12.70 -5.36
CA LYS A 203 1.53 13.88 -5.65
C LYS A 203 1.25 14.60 -6.98
N LYS A 204 0.56 13.97 -7.93
CA LYS A 204 0.16 14.54 -9.23
C LYS A 204 -1.34 14.80 -9.38
N ALA A 205 -2.15 14.53 -8.36
CA ALA A 205 -3.58 14.80 -8.42
C ALA A 205 -3.87 16.31 -8.52
N HIS A 206 -4.98 16.64 -9.16
CA HIS A 206 -5.51 18.00 -9.18
C HIS A 206 -6.39 18.19 -7.94
N ILE A 207 -6.31 19.36 -7.33
CA ILE A 207 -7.05 19.68 -6.12
C ILE A 207 -8.19 20.60 -6.52
N ILE A 208 -9.42 20.21 -6.23
CA ILE A 208 -10.60 21.05 -6.39
C ILE A 208 -11.01 21.56 -5.01
N ASP A 209 -10.79 22.85 -4.77
CA ASP A 209 -11.17 23.53 -3.53
C ASP A 209 -12.69 23.72 -3.49
N VAL A 210 -13.38 22.96 -2.64
CA VAL A 210 -14.82 23.03 -2.41
C VAL A 210 -15.09 23.57 -1.01
N LYS A 211 -15.04 24.89 -0.87
CA LYS A 211 -15.24 25.57 0.42
C LYS A 211 -16.70 25.53 0.87
N VAL A 212 -16.95 24.75 1.92
CA VAL A 212 -18.28 24.55 2.54
C VAL A 212 -18.32 25.03 4.00
N PHE A 213 -17.17 25.30 4.61
CA PHE A 213 -17.05 25.89 5.94
C PHE A 213 -16.78 27.41 5.89
N PRO A 214 -17.29 28.17 6.87
CA PRO A 214 -16.89 29.56 7.07
C PRO A 214 -15.43 29.63 7.56
N ASP A 215 -14.88 30.84 7.60
CA ASP A 215 -13.46 31.09 7.89
C ASP A 215 -13.06 30.68 9.32
N GLU A 216 -14.03 30.61 10.23
CA GLU A 216 -13.83 30.17 11.61
C GLU A 216 -13.80 28.63 11.76
N GLY A 217 -14.04 27.87 10.69
CA GLY A 217 -14.04 26.39 10.73
C GLY A 217 -15.28 25.76 11.38
N PHE A 218 -16.23 26.56 11.87
CA PHE A 218 -17.51 26.08 12.43
C PHE A 218 -18.65 27.07 12.16
N GLY A 219 -19.89 26.59 12.14
CA GLY A 219 -21.07 27.41 11.88
C GLY A 219 -22.38 26.75 12.32
N GLN A 220 -23.51 27.46 12.14
CA GLN A 220 -24.83 26.89 12.41
C GLN A 220 -25.12 25.75 11.42
N LEU A 221 -25.44 24.56 11.94
CA LEU A 221 -25.64 23.32 11.18
C LEU A 221 -26.63 23.46 10.02
N SER A 222 -27.67 24.30 10.17
CA SER A 222 -28.70 24.52 9.14
C SER A 222 -28.14 25.10 7.84
N TYR A 223 -27.11 25.95 7.90
CA TYR A 223 -26.48 26.53 6.71
C TYR A 223 -25.37 25.64 6.16
N MET A 224 -24.64 24.96 7.05
CA MET A 224 -23.54 24.08 6.65
C MET A 224 -24.05 22.86 5.87
N GLN A 225 -25.19 22.28 6.27
CA GLN A 225 -25.78 21.18 5.52
C GLN A 225 -26.14 21.60 4.10
N VAL A 226 -26.73 22.79 3.92
CA VAL A 226 -27.09 23.31 2.59
C VAL A 226 -25.84 23.56 1.75
N ALA A 227 -24.79 24.13 2.33
CA ALA A 227 -23.51 24.36 1.65
C ALA A 227 -22.86 23.04 1.19
N ILE A 228 -22.84 22.03 2.06
CA ILE A 228 -22.31 20.70 1.75
C ILE A 228 -23.11 20.03 0.63
N LEU A 229 -24.43 20.02 0.71
CA LEU A 229 -25.30 19.43 -0.32
C LEU A 229 -25.14 20.13 -1.67
N SER A 230 -25.07 21.47 -1.67
CA SER A 230 -24.86 22.26 -2.89
C SER A 230 -23.48 21.99 -3.50
N GLY A 231 -22.44 21.87 -2.67
CA GLY A 231 -21.11 21.53 -3.11
C GLY A 231 -21.04 20.12 -3.69
N LEU A 232 -21.73 19.14 -3.09
CA LEU A 232 -21.78 17.76 -3.59
C LEU A 232 -22.47 17.68 -4.95
N ASP A 233 -23.63 18.30 -5.09
CA ASP A 233 -24.36 18.36 -6.36
C ASP A 233 -23.50 18.99 -7.48
N TRP A 234 -22.81 20.08 -7.15
CA TRP A 234 -21.88 20.70 -8.08
C TRP A 234 -20.68 19.82 -8.41
N ALA A 235 -20.05 19.16 -7.43
CA ALA A 235 -18.88 18.31 -7.64
C ALA A 235 -19.22 17.11 -8.54
N VAL A 236 -20.37 16.49 -8.32
CA VAL A 236 -20.89 15.40 -9.17
C VAL A 236 -21.13 15.90 -10.59
N SER A 237 -21.75 17.08 -10.74
CA SER A 237 -21.98 17.70 -12.04
C SER A 237 -20.68 18.09 -12.75
N ASN A 238 -19.69 18.58 -12.00
CA ASN A 238 -18.38 18.94 -12.50
C ASN A 238 -17.63 17.72 -13.03
N ALA A 239 -17.53 16.65 -12.23
CA ALA A 239 -16.87 15.41 -12.63
C ALA A 239 -17.49 14.80 -13.91
N LYS A 240 -18.83 14.84 -14.03
CA LYS A 240 -19.55 14.40 -15.23
C LYS A 240 -19.24 15.28 -16.44
N THR A 241 -19.21 16.60 -16.25
CA THR A 241 -19.01 17.57 -17.34
C THR A 241 -17.56 17.55 -17.86
N THR A 242 -16.58 17.42 -16.96
CA THR A 242 -15.16 17.34 -17.32
C THR A 242 -14.77 15.94 -17.78
N ASN A 243 -15.61 14.93 -17.53
CA ASN A 243 -15.32 13.51 -17.74
C ASN A 243 -14.01 13.06 -17.07
N ARG A 244 -13.69 13.68 -15.93
CA ARG A 244 -12.49 13.35 -15.13
C ARG A 244 -12.87 12.43 -13.98
N THR A 245 -12.01 11.47 -13.70
CA THR A 245 -12.17 10.61 -12.53
C THR A 245 -11.91 11.42 -11.26
N GLY A 246 -12.83 11.34 -10.30
CA GLY A 246 -12.82 12.15 -9.10
C GLY A 246 -12.93 11.35 -7.81
N VAL A 247 -12.27 11.83 -6.76
CA VAL A 247 -12.45 11.39 -5.37
C VAL A 247 -12.93 12.58 -4.56
N ILE A 248 -13.97 12.40 -3.75
CA ILE A 248 -14.44 13.41 -2.80
C ILE A 248 -13.80 13.10 -1.44
N SER A 249 -13.10 14.07 -0.85
CA SER A 249 -12.57 14.00 0.50
C SER A 249 -13.36 14.95 1.41
N MET A 250 -13.96 14.39 2.46
CA MET A 250 -14.79 15.13 3.41
C MET A 250 -14.27 14.90 4.84
N SER A 251 -13.44 15.82 5.31
CA SER A 251 -12.92 15.85 6.68
C SER A 251 -13.90 16.56 7.63
N LEU A 252 -15.16 16.12 7.61
CA LEU A 252 -16.26 16.77 8.31
C LEU A 252 -17.26 15.74 8.82
N GLY A 253 -18.07 16.16 9.80
CA GLY A 253 -19.14 15.33 10.35
C GLY A 253 -20.18 16.16 11.08
N GLY A 254 -21.39 15.62 11.17
CA GLY A 254 -22.50 16.21 11.91
C GLY A 254 -23.54 15.16 12.26
N THR A 255 -24.62 15.58 12.91
CA THR A 255 -25.77 14.71 13.20
C THR A 255 -26.29 14.04 11.93
N ALA A 256 -26.73 12.78 12.07
CA ALA A 256 -27.26 11.97 10.97
C ALA A 256 -28.26 12.75 10.09
N SER A 257 -28.13 12.60 8.77
CA SER A 257 -28.92 13.34 7.79
C SER A 257 -29.17 12.51 6.54
N LYS A 258 -30.44 12.12 6.36
CA LYS A 258 -30.88 11.34 5.19
C LYS A 258 -30.59 12.03 3.86
N ALA A 259 -30.74 13.36 3.79
CA ALA A 259 -30.45 14.13 2.57
C ALA A 259 -28.96 14.06 2.20
N PHE A 260 -28.08 14.09 3.20
CA PHE A 260 -26.65 13.97 3.01
C PHE A 260 -26.30 12.54 2.55
N GLU A 261 -26.83 11.54 3.25
CA GLU A 261 -26.65 10.13 2.90
C GLU A 261 -27.07 9.85 1.44
N ASP A 262 -28.26 10.27 1.04
CA ASP A 262 -28.77 10.07 -0.32
C ASP A 262 -27.89 10.73 -1.39
N THR A 263 -27.34 11.90 -1.08
CA THR A 263 -26.45 12.62 -2.00
C THR A 263 -25.11 11.90 -2.15
N VAL A 264 -24.53 11.41 -1.06
CA VAL A 264 -23.28 10.62 -1.10
C VAL A 264 -23.49 9.33 -1.89
N ILE A 265 -24.57 8.60 -1.62
CA ILE A 265 -24.92 7.35 -2.29
C ILE A 265 -25.13 7.56 -3.79
N SER A 266 -25.82 8.64 -4.18
CA SER A 266 -26.14 8.94 -5.58
C SER A 266 -25.00 9.60 -6.36
N SER A 267 -23.91 10.01 -5.69
CA SER A 267 -22.80 10.73 -6.32
C SER A 267 -22.13 9.96 -7.46
N GLY A 268 -22.05 8.63 -7.32
CA GLY A 268 -21.30 7.75 -8.23
C GLY A 268 -19.77 7.95 -8.17
N LEU A 269 -19.28 8.84 -7.30
CA LEU A 269 -17.88 9.11 -7.07
C LEU A 269 -17.40 8.37 -5.81
N THR A 270 -16.10 8.10 -5.73
CA THR A 270 -15.51 7.59 -4.49
C THR A 270 -15.54 8.70 -3.45
N VAL A 271 -16.26 8.51 -2.35
CA VAL A 271 -16.34 9.46 -1.24
C VAL A 271 -15.59 8.90 -0.05
N VAL A 272 -14.66 9.67 0.50
CA VAL A 272 -13.85 9.31 1.67
C VAL A 272 -14.14 10.29 2.79
N VAL A 273 -14.50 9.75 3.96
CA VAL A 273 -15.06 10.53 5.06
C VAL A 273 -14.35 10.20 6.37
N SER A 274 -14.24 11.19 7.25
CA SER A 274 -13.73 10.98 8.61
C SER A 274 -14.75 10.24 9.48
N ALA A 275 -14.32 9.26 10.28
CA ALA A 275 -15.19 8.55 11.21
C ALA A 275 -15.70 9.41 12.39
N GLY A 276 -15.01 10.53 12.69
CA GLY A 276 -15.33 11.42 13.80
C GLY A 276 -14.44 11.18 15.04
N ASN A 277 -14.27 12.22 15.86
CA ASN A 277 -13.35 12.22 17.01
C ASN A 277 -14.08 12.20 18.37
N SER A 278 -15.36 11.83 18.38
CA SER A 278 -16.24 11.91 19.57
C SER A 278 -16.30 10.64 20.41
N ALA A 279 -15.45 9.64 20.13
CA ALA A 279 -15.48 8.29 20.73
C ALA A 279 -16.88 7.62 20.73
N SER A 280 -17.74 8.03 19.79
CA SER A 280 -19.12 7.60 19.61
C SER A 280 -19.22 6.80 18.30
N PRO A 281 -20.18 5.86 18.17
CA PRO A 281 -20.29 5.04 16.96
C PRO A 281 -20.44 5.91 15.69
N ALA A 282 -19.57 5.69 14.69
CA ALA A 282 -19.63 6.40 13.40
C ALA A 282 -21.01 6.31 12.72
N SER A 283 -21.76 5.24 12.99
CA SER A 283 -23.14 5.03 12.53
C SER A 283 -24.14 6.11 12.99
N GLU A 284 -23.82 6.88 14.02
CA GLU A 284 -24.66 7.96 14.54
C GLU A 284 -24.41 9.32 13.86
N TRP A 285 -23.40 9.40 12.98
CA TRP A 285 -22.92 10.65 12.37
C TRP A 285 -22.93 10.57 10.86
N SER A 286 -23.34 11.64 10.19
CA SER A 286 -23.24 11.75 8.73
C SER A 286 -22.05 12.62 8.32
N PRO A 287 -21.36 12.28 7.22
CA PRO A 287 -21.64 11.17 6.30
C PRO A 287 -21.01 9.82 6.70
N ALA A 288 -20.42 9.71 7.90
CA ALA A 288 -19.70 8.51 8.36
C ALA A 288 -20.57 7.24 8.41
N ASN A 289 -21.88 7.39 8.54
CA ASN A 289 -22.86 6.31 8.55
C ASN A 289 -23.25 5.75 7.17
N VAL A 290 -22.71 6.31 6.07
CA VAL A 290 -22.99 5.84 4.70
C VAL A 290 -22.06 4.68 4.34
N GLU A 291 -22.62 3.47 4.19
CA GLU A 291 -21.83 2.25 3.87
C GLU A 291 -21.07 2.32 2.53
N GLN A 292 -21.56 3.11 1.58
CA GLN A 292 -20.91 3.32 0.28
C GLN A 292 -19.73 4.29 0.35
N ALA A 293 -19.63 5.10 1.42
CA ALA A 293 -18.47 5.93 1.68
C ALA A 293 -17.34 5.07 2.28
N ILE A 294 -16.10 5.50 2.07
CA ILE A 294 -14.95 4.92 2.77
C ILE A 294 -14.80 5.70 4.07
N THR A 295 -15.28 5.13 5.18
CA THR A 295 -15.22 5.77 6.50
C THR A 295 -13.91 5.41 7.19
N VAL A 296 -13.10 6.43 7.47
CA VAL A 296 -11.72 6.27 7.92
C VAL A 296 -11.56 6.66 9.38
N GLY A 297 -11.14 5.69 10.18
CA GLY A 297 -10.78 5.87 11.57
C GLY A 297 -9.36 6.37 11.72
N ASN A 298 -9.13 7.20 12.73
CA ASN A 298 -7.81 7.44 13.26
C ASN A 298 -7.48 6.33 14.24
N VAL A 299 -6.21 6.02 14.40
CA VAL A 299 -5.75 5.22 15.54
C VAL A 299 -5.66 6.22 16.71
N GLU A 300 -6.51 6.21 17.76
CA GLU A 300 -7.16 5.12 18.54
C GLU A 300 -8.72 5.14 18.67
N ILE A 301 -9.30 3.91 18.65
CA ILE A 301 -10.49 3.27 19.32
C ILE A 301 -11.87 4.00 19.40
N THR A 302 -12.78 3.77 18.42
CA THR A 302 -14.14 3.13 18.54
C THR A 302 -15.07 3.39 17.32
N GLY A 303 -15.75 2.35 16.80
CA GLY A 303 -16.83 2.42 15.79
C GLY A 303 -16.62 1.53 14.53
N PRO A 304 -17.67 1.20 13.74
CA PRO A 304 -17.47 0.50 12.47
C PRO A 304 -16.71 1.43 11.51
N VAL A 305 -15.45 1.06 11.26
CA VAL A 305 -14.52 1.78 10.39
C VAL A 305 -14.11 0.84 9.27
N ASP A 306 -14.09 1.32 8.04
CA ASP A 306 -13.69 0.53 6.86
C ASP A 306 -12.19 0.27 6.84
N VAL A 307 -11.40 1.30 7.17
CA VAL A 307 -9.93 1.26 7.15
C VAL A 307 -9.35 2.33 8.09
N PHE A 308 -8.16 2.08 8.64
CA PHE A 308 -7.40 3.04 9.42
C PHE A 308 -6.24 3.63 8.60
N ALA A 309 -5.91 4.89 8.88
CA ALA A 309 -4.79 5.59 8.26
C ALA A 309 -4.08 6.52 9.27
N PRO A 310 -2.83 6.96 9.01
CA PRO A 310 -2.15 7.92 9.85
C PRO A 310 -3.00 9.17 10.11
N GLY A 311 -3.22 9.52 11.38
CA GLY A 311 -4.01 10.70 11.74
C GLY A 311 -3.55 11.44 12.98
N THR A 312 -2.41 11.06 13.59
CA THR A 312 -1.90 11.70 14.81
C THR A 312 -0.53 12.32 14.55
N ASN A 313 -0.35 13.60 14.89
CA ASN A 313 0.86 14.39 14.61
C ASN A 313 1.26 14.35 13.13
N VAL A 314 0.29 14.63 12.25
CA VAL A 314 0.52 14.69 10.80
C VAL A 314 1.04 16.08 10.45
N VAL A 315 2.29 16.13 10.00
CA VAL A 315 2.92 17.36 9.48
C VAL A 315 2.49 17.57 8.02
N SER A 316 1.93 18.75 7.71
CA SER A 316 1.53 19.13 6.35
C SER A 316 1.61 20.64 6.15
N ALA A 317 1.10 21.15 5.02
CA ALA A 317 1.04 22.57 4.72
C ALA A 317 0.18 23.35 5.74
N GLY A 318 0.56 24.59 5.99
CA GLY A 318 -0.14 25.53 6.87
C GLY A 318 -0.32 26.91 6.24
N LEU A 319 -0.79 27.86 7.03
CA LEU A 319 -1.04 29.24 6.60
C LEU A 319 0.07 30.21 7.04
N GLY A 320 0.06 31.41 6.45
CA GLY A 320 0.93 32.54 6.81
C GLY A 320 2.04 32.82 5.80
N ASN A 321 2.54 31.81 5.09
CA ASN A 321 3.39 31.98 3.90
C ASN A 321 3.37 30.71 3.02
N PRO A 322 3.84 30.78 1.76
CA PRO A 322 3.79 29.65 0.82
C PRO A 322 4.55 28.36 1.21
N ARG A 323 5.31 28.35 2.32
CA ARG A 323 6.06 27.20 2.84
C ARG A 323 5.71 26.88 4.30
N ALA A 324 4.67 27.50 4.83
CA ALA A 324 4.28 27.30 6.21
C ALA A 324 3.88 25.84 6.44
N THR A 325 4.21 25.32 7.62
CA THR A 325 3.85 23.95 8.01
C THR A 325 2.92 23.99 9.21
N LYS A 326 2.01 23.03 9.28
CA LYS A 326 1.11 22.83 10.42
C LYS A 326 1.14 21.35 10.81
N ILE A 327 1.01 21.09 12.11
CA ILE A 327 0.87 19.75 12.68
C ILE A 327 -0.54 19.64 13.22
N ASP A 328 -1.29 18.66 12.72
CA ASP A 328 -2.65 18.39 13.16
C ASP A 328 -2.86 16.91 13.50
N SER A 329 -3.94 16.64 14.23
CA SER A 329 -4.37 15.28 14.56
C SER A 329 -5.88 15.14 14.46
N GLY A 330 -6.36 14.00 13.97
CA GLY A 330 -7.76 13.65 13.86
C GLY A 330 -8.06 12.68 12.71
N THR A 331 -9.28 12.14 12.71
CA THR A 331 -9.83 11.33 11.59
C THR A 331 -9.85 12.08 10.25
N SER A 332 -9.85 13.42 10.26
CA SER A 332 -9.67 14.26 9.07
C SER A 332 -8.38 13.94 8.32
N MET A 333 -7.27 13.85 9.05
CA MET A 333 -5.96 13.55 8.46
C MET A 333 -5.94 12.11 7.93
N SER A 334 -6.55 11.17 8.66
CA SER A 334 -6.69 9.78 8.19
C SER A 334 -7.52 9.69 6.90
N ALA A 335 -8.66 10.39 6.84
CA ALA A 335 -9.53 10.43 5.67
C ALA A 335 -8.81 11.03 4.45
N THR A 336 -7.99 12.05 4.63
CA THR A 336 -7.24 12.68 3.52
C THR A 336 -6.11 11.80 3.00
N PHE A 337 -5.39 11.07 3.88
CA PHE A 337 -4.48 10.00 3.46
C PHE A 337 -5.21 8.99 2.58
N GLN A 338 -6.39 8.54 3.01
CA GLN A 338 -7.15 7.54 2.28
C GLN A 338 -7.73 8.05 0.96
N ALA A 339 -8.14 9.33 0.89
CA ALA A 339 -8.53 9.98 -0.35
C ALA A 339 -7.35 10.05 -1.34
N GLY A 340 -6.16 10.35 -0.82
CA GLY A 340 -4.91 10.27 -1.58
C GLY A 340 -4.62 8.86 -2.09
N ILE A 341 -4.78 7.81 -1.27
CA ILE A 341 -4.64 6.41 -1.70
C ILE A 341 -5.67 6.06 -2.77
N ALA A 342 -6.93 6.46 -2.61
CA ALA A 342 -7.97 6.22 -3.61
C ALA A 342 -7.62 6.85 -4.96
N ALA A 343 -7.17 8.12 -4.96
CA ALA A 343 -6.72 8.80 -6.16
C ALA A 343 -5.47 8.16 -6.77
N TYR A 344 -4.53 7.74 -5.93
CA TYR A 344 -3.34 7.00 -6.35
C TYR A 344 -3.74 5.71 -7.09
N LEU A 345 -4.61 4.89 -6.51
CA LEU A 345 -5.05 3.62 -7.12
C LEU A 345 -5.82 3.86 -8.43
N LEU A 346 -6.71 4.85 -8.47
CA LEU A 346 -7.45 5.20 -9.68
C LEU A 346 -6.53 5.67 -10.82
N SER A 347 -5.44 6.38 -10.50
CA SER A 347 -4.47 6.82 -11.51
C SER A 347 -3.65 5.67 -12.12
N LEU A 348 -3.35 4.62 -11.34
CA LEU A 348 -2.51 3.50 -11.79
C LEU A 348 -3.32 2.35 -12.37
N GLU A 349 -4.46 2.04 -11.76
CA GLU A 349 -5.27 0.87 -12.07
C GLU A 349 -6.50 1.20 -12.94
N GLY A 350 -6.68 2.49 -13.26
CA GLY A 350 -7.79 3.01 -14.07
C GLY A 350 -9.09 3.24 -13.28
N PRO A 351 -10.13 3.78 -13.95
CA PRO A 351 -11.41 4.09 -13.32
C PRO A 351 -12.09 2.85 -12.73
N ARG A 352 -12.62 2.98 -11.52
CA ARG A 352 -13.35 1.93 -10.79
C ARG A 352 -14.62 2.50 -10.18
N THR A 353 -15.58 1.62 -9.90
CA THR A 353 -16.74 2.00 -9.08
C THR A 353 -16.27 2.29 -7.64
N PRO A 354 -17.03 3.09 -6.86
CA PRO A 354 -16.69 3.36 -5.46
C PRO A 354 -16.49 2.08 -4.63
N ALA A 355 -17.37 1.08 -4.82
CA ALA A 355 -17.25 -0.23 -4.20
C ALA A 355 -15.96 -0.97 -4.62
N GLY A 356 -15.58 -0.88 -5.91
CA GLY A 356 -14.33 -1.45 -6.41
C GLY A 356 -13.07 -0.78 -5.85
N VAL A 357 -13.11 0.52 -5.59
CA VAL A 357 -12.01 1.25 -4.92
C VAL A 357 -11.91 0.83 -3.45
N SER A 358 -13.03 0.78 -2.72
CA SER A 358 -13.07 0.34 -1.32
C SER A 358 -12.56 -1.09 -1.16
N ALA A 359 -13.01 -2.02 -2.02
CA ALA A 359 -12.54 -3.41 -2.02
C ALA A 359 -11.03 -3.50 -2.26
N ARG A 360 -10.50 -2.71 -3.21
CA ARG A 360 -9.07 -2.70 -3.52
C ARG A 360 -8.22 -2.15 -2.36
N ILE A 361 -8.69 -1.10 -1.69
CA ILE A 361 -8.04 -0.56 -0.49
C ILE A 361 -7.98 -1.62 0.62
N LYS A 362 -9.09 -2.32 0.86
CA LYS A 362 -9.16 -3.39 1.87
C LYS A 362 -8.24 -4.56 1.54
N GLU A 363 -8.12 -4.91 0.27
CA GLU A 363 -7.20 -5.96 -0.21
C GLU A 363 -5.73 -5.61 0.07
N LEU A 364 -5.34 -4.34 -0.10
CA LEU A 364 -3.97 -3.87 0.10
C LEU A 364 -3.61 -3.62 1.57
N ALA A 365 -4.60 -3.45 2.43
CA ALA A 365 -4.36 -3.08 3.82
C ALA A 365 -3.76 -4.24 4.64
N VAL A 366 -2.87 -3.92 5.58
CA VAL A 366 -2.20 -4.93 6.41
C VAL A 366 -3.10 -5.34 7.58
N PRO A 367 -3.50 -6.63 7.69
CA PRO A 367 -4.27 -7.13 8.83
C PRO A 367 -3.45 -7.11 10.13
N GLY A 368 -4.12 -6.84 11.25
CA GLY A 368 -3.54 -7.08 12.59
C GLY A 368 -2.49 -6.06 13.05
N SER A 369 -2.38 -4.93 12.36
CA SER A 369 -1.47 -3.82 12.74
C SER A 369 -1.92 -3.04 13.99
N LEU A 370 -3.18 -3.18 14.43
CA LEU A 370 -3.69 -2.58 15.66
C LEU A 370 -3.66 -3.63 16.77
N VAL A 371 -2.73 -3.47 17.72
CA VAL A 371 -2.41 -4.49 18.73
C VAL A 371 -3.19 -4.33 20.04
N ALA A 372 -4.10 -3.35 20.15
CA ALA A 372 -4.86 -3.12 21.38
C ALA A 372 -6.30 -2.65 21.08
N PHE A 373 -7.28 -3.44 21.51
CA PHE A 373 -8.71 -3.11 21.63
C PHE A 373 -9.52 -2.86 20.34
N VAL A 374 -9.58 -3.85 19.45
CA VAL A 374 -10.58 -3.87 18.36
C VAL A 374 -11.85 -4.57 18.88
N THR A 375 -12.97 -3.86 18.92
CA THR A 375 -14.29 -4.44 19.27
C THR A 375 -14.82 -5.31 18.12
N PRO A 376 -15.77 -6.23 18.38
CA PRO A 376 -16.49 -6.93 17.31
C PRO A 376 -17.11 -5.92 16.32
N ASN A 377 -16.96 -6.19 15.02
CA ASN A 377 -17.44 -5.36 13.88
C ASN A 377 -16.57 -4.15 13.46
N THR A 378 -15.32 -4.07 13.91
CA THR A 378 -14.35 -3.07 13.43
C THR A 378 -13.31 -3.72 12.50
N THR A 379 -13.02 -3.10 11.35
CA THR A 379 -12.03 -3.62 10.40
C THR A 379 -10.61 -3.32 10.87
N ASN A 380 -9.83 -4.33 11.28
CA ASN A 380 -8.43 -4.16 11.71
C ASN A 380 -7.46 -4.14 10.51
N LEU A 381 -7.58 -3.10 9.68
CA LEU A 381 -6.82 -2.91 8.45
C LEU A 381 -6.19 -1.51 8.43
N VAL A 382 -4.88 -1.43 8.17
CA VAL A 382 -4.18 -0.17 7.89
C VAL A 382 -3.89 -0.07 6.41
N ALA A 383 -4.38 0.97 5.75
CA ALA A 383 -4.23 1.15 4.31
C ALA A 383 -2.76 1.15 3.86
N GLN A 384 -2.48 0.52 2.73
CA GLN A 384 -1.17 0.53 2.08
C GLN A 384 -1.30 0.80 0.58
N LEU A 385 -0.20 1.25 0.01
CA LEU A 385 0.05 1.26 -1.42
C LEU A 385 0.57 -0.11 -1.85
N SER A 386 0.13 -0.55 -3.03
CA SER A 386 0.58 -1.79 -3.67
C SER A 386 2.07 -1.72 -4.02
N PHE A 387 2.92 -2.56 -3.42
CA PHE A 387 4.31 -2.72 -3.86
C PHE A 387 4.82 -4.14 -3.91
#